data_AF-A0A7S1LDX6-F1
#
_entry.id   AF-A0A7S1LDX6-F1
#
_cell.length_a   1.000
_cell.length_b   1.000
_cell.length_c   1.000
_cell.angle_alpha   90.00
_cell.angle_beta   90.00
_cell.angle_gamma   90.00
#
_symmetry.space_group_name_H-M   'P 1'
#
loop_
_entity.id
_entity.type
_entity.pdbx_description
1 polymer ?
#
loop_
_entity_poly.entity_id
_entity_poly.type
_entity_poly.pdbx_seq_one_letter_code
_entity_poly.pdbx_strand_id
1 'polypeptide(L)'
;SDVMRLGVVLRHGGLYADVDFECLRPLDDLLCRFSFVSGLSNVGAFELNNGIFAASAGHPLLGFLCERVGRPWPEWGGEDVDPREAVAHQLERSGVLRGPLAPPGHAHFLATTGPGFFTRGIMRFLGTDEARLQGLAPLAICPKEFFYPLPN
;
A
#
# COMPACT_ATOMS: atom_id res chain seq x y z
N SER A 1 -1.77 -3.63 12.12
CA SER A 1 -2.26 -4.53 11.06
C SER A 1 -1.43 -4.40 9.77
N ASP A 2 -1.15 -3.17 9.34
CA ASP A 2 -0.49 -2.83 8.06
C ASP A 2 0.77 -3.60 7.67
N VAL A 3 1.69 -3.86 8.59
CA VAL A 3 2.88 -4.67 8.30
C VAL A 3 2.50 -6.15 8.10
N MET A 4 1.60 -6.66 8.94
CA MET A 4 1.20 -8.07 8.95
C MET A 4 0.41 -8.43 7.69
N ARG A 5 -0.50 -7.56 7.22
CA ARG A 5 -1.31 -7.84 6.02
C ARG A 5 -0.43 -8.10 4.79
N LEU A 6 0.64 -7.32 4.62
CA LEU A 6 1.59 -7.49 3.53
C LEU A 6 2.37 -8.81 3.69
N GLY A 7 2.89 -9.08 4.88
CA GLY A 7 3.68 -10.28 5.16
C GLY A 7 2.90 -11.59 5.00
N VAL A 8 1.62 -11.60 5.42
CA VAL A 8 0.74 -12.78 5.27
C VAL A 8 0.49 -13.08 3.80
N VAL A 9 0.07 -12.10 3.00
CA VAL A 9 -0.18 -12.30 1.56
C VAL A 9 1.11 -12.59 0.81
N LEU A 10 2.23 -11.95 1.16
CA LEU A 10 3.52 -12.27 0.57
C LEU A 10 3.90 -13.74 0.81
N ARG A 11 3.65 -14.28 2.01
CA ARG A 11 4.02 -15.66 2.35
C ARG A 11 3.06 -16.69 1.78
N HIS A 12 1.75 -16.42 1.84
CA HIS A 12 0.72 -17.43 1.57
C HIS A 12 -0.03 -17.20 0.24
N GLY A 13 0.10 -16.02 -0.35
CA GLY A 13 -0.77 -15.56 -1.43
C GLY A 13 -2.21 -15.40 -0.97
N GLY A 14 -3.11 -15.19 -1.93
CA GLY A 14 -4.54 -15.06 -1.69
C GLY A 14 -4.98 -13.63 -1.45
N LEU A 15 -6.12 -13.49 -0.77
CA LEU A 15 -6.80 -12.23 -0.50
C LEU A 15 -6.60 -11.84 0.96
N TYR A 16 -6.19 -10.60 1.20
CA TYR A 16 -6.38 -9.92 2.46
C TYR A 16 -7.63 -9.04 2.38
N ALA A 17 -8.43 -9.05 3.44
CA ALA A 17 -9.54 -8.12 3.66
C ALA A 17 -9.62 -7.78 5.15
N ASP A 18 -9.88 -6.52 5.49
CA ASP A 18 -10.23 -6.14 6.86
C ASP A 18 -11.57 -6.78 7.27
N VAL A 19 -11.78 -6.94 8.58
CA VAL A 19 -12.89 -7.73 9.14
C VAL A 19 -14.27 -7.09 8.94
N ASP A 20 -14.31 -5.84 8.53
CA ASP A 20 -15.49 -5.01 8.28
C ASP A 20 -15.89 -4.95 6.80
N PHE A 21 -15.21 -5.69 5.91
CA PHE A 21 -15.63 -5.85 4.52
C PHE A 21 -16.78 -6.86 4.40
N GLU A 22 -17.82 -6.46 3.65
CA GLU A 22 -18.90 -7.37 3.24
C GLU A 22 -18.57 -7.99 1.87
N CYS A 23 -18.52 -9.32 1.81
CA CYS A 23 -18.31 -10.04 0.55
C CYS A 23 -19.64 -10.17 -0.21
N LEU A 24 -19.87 -9.27 -1.16
CA LEU A 24 -21.11 -9.24 -1.95
C LEU A 24 -21.16 -10.37 -3.00
N ARG A 25 -20.01 -10.80 -3.51
CA ARG A 25 -19.88 -11.81 -4.58
C ARG A 25 -18.55 -12.57 -4.49
N PRO A 26 -18.47 -13.81 -5.01
CA PRO A 26 -17.22 -14.56 -5.09
C PRO A 26 -16.13 -13.81 -5.88
N LEU A 27 -14.86 -13.98 -5.47
CA LEU A 27 -13.69 -13.31 -6.05
C LEU A 27 -12.81 -14.24 -6.90
N ASP A 28 -13.23 -15.50 -7.09
CA ASP A 28 -12.44 -16.53 -7.79
C ASP A 28 -12.02 -16.11 -9.20
N ASP A 29 -12.92 -15.47 -9.95
CA ASP A 29 -12.64 -14.96 -11.30
C ASP A 29 -11.48 -13.96 -11.31
N LEU A 30 -11.36 -13.16 -10.25
CA LEU A 30 -10.33 -12.15 -10.10
C LEU A 30 -9.01 -12.80 -9.66
N LEU A 31 -9.07 -13.68 -8.66
CA LEU A 31 -7.90 -14.35 -8.09
C LEU A 31 -7.24 -15.35 -9.06
N CYS A 32 -8.00 -15.93 -10.00
CA CYS A 32 -7.47 -16.85 -11.01
C CYS A 32 -6.81 -16.15 -12.21
N ARG A 33 -7.09 -14.85 -12.44
CA ARG A 33 -6.65 -14.13 -13.65
C ARG A 33 -5.48 -13.19 -13.40
N PHE A 34 -5.31 -12.72 -12.18
CA PHE A 34 -4.35 -11.67 -11.85
C PHE A 34 -3.36 -12.13 -10.78
N SER A 35 -2.10 -11.73 -10.94
CA SER A 35 -1.05 -12.03 -9.95
C SER A 35 -1.08 -11.07 -8.77
N PHE A 36 -1.65 -9.87 -8.96
CA PHE A 36 -1.88 -8.87 -7.92
C PHE A 36 -3.12 -8.06 -8.24
N VAL A 37 -3.90 -7.72 -7.20
CA VAL A 37 -5.10 -6.92 -7.32
C VAL A 37 -5.28 -5.95 -6.16
N SER A 38 -5.67 -4.71 -6.44
CA SER A 38 -6.06 -3.71 -5.45
C SER A 38 -7.20 -2.82 -5.93
N GLY A 39 -8.06 -2.39 -5.00
CA GLY A 39 -9.10 -1.39 -5.23
C GLY A 39 -8.64 0.04 -4.90
N LEU A 40 -9.54 1.01 -5.06
CA LEU A 40 -9.38 2.40 -4.63
C LEU A 40 -9.90 2.60 -3.21
N SER A 41 -9.25 3.47 -2.45
CA SER A 41 -9.80 4.04 -1.22
C SER A 41 -10.92 5.02 -1.57
N ASN A 42 -11.95 5.10 -0.73
CA ASN A 42 -12.99 6.11 -0.86
C ASN A 42 -12.56 7.43 -0.18
N VAL A 43 -11.58 8.11 -0.77
CA VAL A 43 -11.07 9.41 -0.30
C VAL A 43 -11.15 10.43 -1.43
N GLY A 44 -11.15 11.73 -1.11
CA GLY A 44 -11.22 12.82 -2.09
C GLY A 44 -9.96 12.99 -2.96
N ALA A 45 -9.09 11.99 -3.00
CA ALA A 45 -7.83 11.96 -3.73
C ALA A 45 -7.59 10.56 -4.33
N PHE A 46 -6.64 10.43 -5.24
CA PHE A 46 -6.23 9.12 -5.74
C PHE A 46 -5.44 8.37 -4.66
N GLU A 47 -6.00 7.27 -4.16
CA GLU A 47 -5.35 6.40 -3.18
C GLU A 47 -5.81 4.95 -3.39
N LEU A 48 -4.87 4.00 -3.32
CA LEU A 48 -5.14 2.57 -3.36
C LEU A 48 -5.49 2.06 -1.97
N ASN A 49 -6.51 1.20 -1.92
CA ASN A 49 -7.01 0.62 -0.68
C ASN A 49 -6.09 -0.51 -0.20
N ASN A 50 -5.48 -0.37 0.98
CA ASN A 50 -4.69 -1.44 1.60
C ASN A 50 -5.53 -2.33 2.54
N GLY A 51 -6.82 -2.01 2.73
CA GLY A 51 -7.84 -2.76 3.47
C GLY A 51 -8.35 -4.00 2.74
N ILE A 52 -8.27 -4.02 1.42
CA ILE A 52 -8.56 -5.21 0.62
C ILE A 52 -7.63 -5.28 -0.60
N PHE A 53 -6.87 -6.36 -0.72
CA PHE A 53 -5.98 -6.61 -1.86
C PHE A 53 -5.63 -8.09 -1.95
N ALA A 54 -5.18 -8.53 -3.12
CA ALA A 54 -4.76 -9.91 -3.34
C ALA A 54 -3.42 -9.98 -4.07
N ALA A 55 -2.68 -11.06 -3.85
CA ALA A 55 -1.51 -11.37 -4.66
C ALA A 55 -1.21 -12.88 -4.67
N SER A 56 -0.43 -13.32 -5.65
CA SER A 56 0.21 -14.64 -5.60
C SER A 56 1.26 -14.70 -4.48
N ALA A 57 1.52 -15.90 -3.96
CA ALA A 57 2.59 -16.08 -2.97
C ALA A 57 3.95 -15.69 -3.57
N GLY A 58 4.78 -15.00 -2.79
CA GLY A 58 6.10 -14.53 -3.22
C GLY A 58 6.08 -13.38 -4.22
N HIS A 59 4.94 -12.68 -4.39
CA HIS A 59 4.81 -11.65 -5.41
C HIS A 59 5.89 -10.53 -5.27
N PRO A 60 6.68 -10.22 -6.33
CA PRO A 60 7.78 -9.26 -6.26
C PRO A 60 7.38 -7.87 -5.75
N LEU A 61 6.22 -7.38 -6.15
CA LEU A 61 5.66 -6.12 -5.66
C LEU A 61 5.45 -6.15 -4.14
N LEU A 62 4.87 -7.23 -3.58
CA LEU A 62 4.69 -7.33 -2.13
C LEU A 62 6.03 -7.46 -1.40
N GLY A 63 7.01 -8.16 -1.99
CA GLY A 63 8.37 -8.20 -1.47
C GLY A 63 8.98 -6.81 -1.39
N PHE A 64 8.85 -6.02 -2.47
CA PHE A 64 9.29 -4.64 -2.52
C PHE A 64 8.66 -3.78 -1.41
N LEU A 65 7.35 -3.92 -1.18
CA LEU A 65 6.65 -3.22 -0.11
C LEU A 65 7.11 -3.69 1.28
N CYS A 66 7.21 -5.00 1.52
CA CYS A 66 7.62 -5.55 2.82
C CYS A 66 9.05 -5.12 3.23
N GLU A 67 9.96 -4.98 2.27
CA GLU A 67 11.32 -4.48 2.51
C GLU A 67 11.36 -3.01 2.99
N ARG A 68 10.30 -2.24 2.70
CA ARG A 68 10.25 -0.79 2.85
C ARG A 68 9.17 -0.29 3.81
N VAL A 69 8.23 -1.15 4.20
CA VAL A 69 7.18 -0.79 5.16
C VAL A 69 7.81 -0.31 6.47
N GLY A 70 7.34 0.82 6.98
CA GLY A 70 7.92 1.49 8.15
C GLY A 70 9.19 2.32 7.86
N ARG A 71 9.73 2.32 6.63
CA ARG A 71 10.84 3.20 6.25
C ARG A 71 10.32 4.53 5.69
N PRO A 72 10.90 5.67 6.09
CA PRO A 72 10.55 6.98 5.53
C PRO A 72 10.69 7.02 4.01
N TRP A 73 9.73 7.65 3.31
CA TRP A 73 9.74 7.79 1.85
C TRP A 73 11.03 8.42 1.29
N PRO A 74 11.63 9.47 1.91
CA PRO A 74 12.86 10.08 1.41
C PRO A 74 14.06 9.12 1.28
N GLU A 75 14.04 7.97 1.96
CA GLU A 75 15.13 7.00 1.91
C GLU A 75 15.11 6.11 0.66
N TRP A 76 13.95 5.96 0.00
CA TRP A 76 13.78 4.94 -1.04
C TRP A 76 12.86 5.34 -2.20
N GLY A 77 12.01 6.35 -2.01
CA GLY A 77 11.03 6.81 -2.99
C GLY A 77 11.42 8.11 -3.72
N GLY A 78 12.38 8.87 -3.18
CA GLY A 78 12.84 10.14 -3.75
C GLY A 78 12.33 11.36 -2.96
N GLU A 79 12.17 12.50 -3.62
CA GLU A 79 11.57 13.68 -2.97
C GLU A 79 10.08 13.43 -2.67
N ASP A 80 9.65 13.82 -1.48
CA ASP A 80 8.23 13.72 -1.11
C ASP A 80 7.44 14.82 -1.82
N VAL A 81 6.25 14.46 -2.30
CA VAL A 81 5.34 15.41 -2.96
C VAL A 81 4.52 16.21 -1.96
N ASP A 82 4.51 15.81 -0.67
CA ASP A 82 3.92 16.61 0.40
C ASP A 82 5.00 17.43 1.12
N PRO A 83 5.04 18.76 0.92
CA PRO A 83 5.99 19.63 1.61
C PRO A 83 5.89 19.54 3.15
N ARG A 84 4.73 19.18 3.69
CA ARG A 84 4.53 19.03 5.14
C ARG A 84 5.23 17.79 5.67
N GLU A 85 5.16 16.67 4.96
CA GLU A 85 5.90 15.45 5.30
C GLU A 85 7.41 15.65 5.17
N ALA A 86 7.86 16.33 4.11
CA ALA A 86 9.26 16.67 3.94
C ALA A 86 9.80 17.55 5.07
N VAL A 87 9.05 18.58 5.47
CA VAL A 87 9.38 19.47 6.60
C VAL A 87 9.34 18.70 7.92
N ALA A 88 8.33 17.86 8.14
CA ALA A 88 8.22 17.06 9.35
C ALA A 88 9.43 16.12 9.52
N HIS A 89 9.81 15.40 8.46
CA HIS A 89 10.97 14.53 8.44
C HIS A 89 12.29 15.28 8.71
N GLN A 90 12.48 16.48 8.13
CA GLN A 90 13.67 17.30 8.41
C GLN A 90 13.71 17.79 9.86
N LEU A 91 12.58 18.22 10.42
CA LEU A 91 12.49 18.65 11.81
C LEU A 91 12.81 17.51 12.79
N GLU A 92 12.35 16.29 12.53
CA GLU A 92 12.70 15.11 13.34
C GLU A 92 14.20 14.81 13.28
N ARG A 93 14.79 14.81 12.08
CA ARG A 93 16.25 14.56 11.91
C ARG A 93 17.13 15.63 12.53
N SER A 94 16.64 16.87 12.62
CA SER A 94 17.40 18.01 13.15
C SER A 94 17.57 17.97 14.67
N GLY A 95 16.79 17.14 15.39
CA GLY A 95 16.79 17.11 16.86
C GLY A 95 16.23 18.38 17.52
N VAL A 96 15.64 19.31 16.73
CA VAL A 96 15.05 20.57 17.22
C VAL A 96 13.81 20.32 18.07
N LEU A 97 13.10 19.23 17.81
CA LEU A 97 11.89 18.88 18.52
C LEU A 97 12.21 18.05 19.77
N ARG A 98 11.66 18.46 20.92
CA ARG A 98 11.72 17.71 22.18
C ARG A 98 10.72 16.53 22.25
N GLY A 99 9.99 16.25 21.17
CA GLY A 99 8.98 15.21 21.04
C GLY A 99 8.44 15.12 19.61
N PRO A 100 7.66 14.08 19.26
CA PRO A 100 7.12 13.91 17.91
C PRO A 100 6.20 15.07 17.50
N LEU A 101 6.17 15.42 16.21
CA LEU A 101 5.31 16.48 15.66
C LEU A 101 3.81 16.16 15.78
N ALA A 102 3.49 14.88 15.79
CA ALA A 102 2.14 14.40 16.01
C ALA A 102 1.91 14.07 17.49
N PRO A 103 0.69 14.32 18.01
CA PRO A 103 0.30 13.78 19.30
C PRO A 103 0.48 12.24 19.29
N PRO A 104 0.75 11.61 20.44
CA PRO A 104 0.94 10.17 20.52
C PRO A 104 -0.20 9.44 19.78
N GLY A 105 0.15 8.75 18.69
CA GLY A 105 -0.79 7.97 17.88
C GLY A 105 -1.29 8.58 16.56
N HIS A 106 -0.83 9.75 16.09
CA HIS A 106 -1.54 10.48 15.02
C HIS A 106 -0.82 10.88 13.71
N ALA A 107 0.44 10.54 13.39
CA ALA A 107 0.92 10.83 12.01
C ALA A 107 2.00 9.92 11.42
N HIS A 108 3.04 9.54 12.16
CA HIS A 108 4.21 8.90 11.51
C HIS A 108 3.97 7.45 11.03
N PHE A 109 2.99 6.74 11.61
CA PHE A 109 2.73 5.34 11.28
C PHE A 109 1.93 5.19 9.96
N LEU A 110 0.88 6.00 9.75
CA LEU A 110 0.07 5.96 8.53
C LEU A 110 0.88 6.30 7.28
N ALA A 111 1.79 7.27 7.37
CA ALA A 111 2.62 7.67 6.23
C ALA A 111 3.56 6.56 5.74
N THR A 112 3.96 5.64 6.63
CA THR A 112 4.97 4.61 6.34
C THR A 112 4.41 3.19 6.26
N THR A 113 3.15 2.97 6.67
CA THR A 113 2.49 1.66 6.62
C THR A 113 1.08 1.67 6.01
N GLY A 114 0.43 2.82 5.94
CA GLY A 114 -0.97 2.95 5.53
C GLY A 114 -1.22 2.99 4.01
N PRO A 115 -2.44 3.36 3.59
CA PRO A 115 -2.84 3.48 2.18
C PRO A 115 -1.93 4.40 1.34
N GLY A 116 -1.43 5.49 1.92
CA GLY A 116 -0.48 6.39 1.25
C GLY A 116 0.85 5.71 0.93
N PHE A 117 1.42 4.96 1.89
CA PHE A 117 2.60 4.12 1.65
C PHE A 117 2.33 3.08 0.56
N PHE A 118 1.20 2.39 0.65
CA PHE A 118 0.81 1.34 -0.29
C PHE A 118 0.70 1.88 -1.72
N THR A 119 0.02 3.02 -1.88
CA THR A 119 -0.15 3.72 -3.15
C THR A 119 1.19 4.12 -3.75
N ARG A 120 2.02 4.86 -2.99
CA ARG A 120 3.32 5.33 -3.47
C ARG A 120 4.27 4.18 -3.78
N GLY A 121 4.28 3.14 -2.94
CA GLY A 121 5.11 1.96 -3.12
C GLY A 121 4.76 1.17 -4.39
N ILE A 122 3.47 0.97 -4.67
CA ILE A 122 3.00 0.32 -5.91
C ILE A 122 3.43 1.15 -7.12
N MET A 123 3.14 2.46 -7.12
CA MET A 123 3.50 3.32 -8.24
C MET A 123 5.01 3.37 -8.46
N ARG A 124 5.80 3.39 -7.39
CA ARG A 124 7.27 3.31 -7.48
C ARG A 124 7.72 2.01 -8.11
N PHE A 125 7.22 0.88 -7.63
CA PHE A 125 7.57 -0.44 -8.16
C PHE A 125 7.24 -0.56 -9.64
N LEU A 126 6.06 -0.09 -10.07
CA LEU A 126 5.69 -0.06 -11.49
C LEU A 126 6.60 0.87 -12.32
N GLY A 127 7.10 1.96 -11.73
CA GLY A 127 8.01 2.88 -12.41
C GLY A 127 9.47 2.39 -12.49
N THR A 128 9.95 1.56 -11.55
CA THR A 128 11.37 1.20 -11.45
C THR A 128 11.69 -0.28 -11.59
N ASP A 129 10.74 -1.15 -11.32
CA ASP A 129 10.95 -2.58 -11.09
C ASP A 129 9.97 -3.47 -11.88
N GLU A 130 9.17 -2.90 -12.79
CA GLU A 130 8.14 -3.62 -13.55
C GLU A 130 8.69 -4.85 -14.31
N ALA A 131 9.94 -4.81 -14.76
CA ALA A 131 10.60 -5.95 -15.40
C ALA A 131 10.61 -7.22 -14.52
N ARG A 132 10.56 -7.07 -13.18
CA ARG A 132 10.48 -8.19 -12.23
C ARG A 132 9.12 -8.91 -12.27
N LEU A 133 8.13 -8.36 -12.96
CA LEU A 133 6.83 -8.98 -13.18
C LEU A 133 6.79 -9.88 -14.42
N GLN A 134 7.89 -9.95 -15.18
CA GLN A 134 7.95 -10.77 -16.39
C GLN A 134 7.66 -12.25 -16.07
N GLY A 135 6.69 -12.82 -16.77
CA GLY A 135 6.25 -14.21 -16.58
C GLY A 135 5.18 -14.41 -15.51
N LEU A 136 4.74 -13.35 -14.82
CA LEU A 136 3.56 -13.40 -13.94
C LEU A 136 2.28 -13.09 -14.72
N ALA A 137 1.15 -13.54 -14.18
CA ALA A 137 -0.17 -13.07 -14.62
C ALA A 137 -0.26 -11.53 -14.49
N PRO A 138 -1.13 -10.85 -15.26
CA PRO A 138 -1.24 -9.40 -15.21
C PRO A 138 -1.67 -8.89 -13.83
N LEU A 139 -1.45 -7.59 -13.60
CA LEU A 139 -1.92 -6.90 -12.40
C LEU A 139 -3.25 -6.21 -12.73
N ALA A 140 -4.18 -6.19 -11.77
CA ALA A 140 -5.39 -5.39 -11.85
C ALA A 140 -5.38 -4.29 -10.78
N ILE A 141 -5.30 -3.03 -11.23
CA ILE A 141 -5.42 -1.86 -10.36
C ILE A 141 -6.77 -1.22 -10.66
N CYS A 142 -7.62 -1.12 -9.65
CA CYS A 142 -8.96 -0.53 -9.73
C CYS A 142 -9.96 -1.25 -10.65
N PRO A 143 -10.14 -2.59 -10.57
CA PRO A 143 -11.22 -3.25 -11.31
C PRO A 143 -12.57 -2.91 -10.67
N LYS A 144 -13.22 -1.86 -11.20
CA LYS A 144 -14.47 -1.27 -10.68
C LYS A 144 -15.63 -2.25 -10.57
N GLU A 145 -15.59 -3.33 -11.34
CA GLU A 145 -16.57 -4.41 -11.31
C GLU A 145 -16.49 -5.22 -10.00
N PHE A 146 -15.35 -5.19 -9.32
CA PHE A 146 -15.08 -5.98 -8.11
C PHE A 146 -14.91 -5.10 -6.87
N PHE A 147 -14.23 -3.95 -7.01
CA PHE A 147 -14.09 -2.97 -5.94
C PHE A 147 -14.88 -1.73 -6.32
N TYR A 148 -16.11 -1.68 -5.85
CA TYR A 148 -16.94 -0.49 -5.97
C TYR A 148 -16.65 0.41 -4.77
N PRO A 149 -16.08 1.62 -4.95
CA PRO A 149 -16.03 2.59 -3.88
C PRO A 149 -17.46 3.06 -3.64
N LEU A 150 -18.15 2.49 -2.65
CA LEU A 150 -19.38 3.09 -2.15
C LEU A 150 -18.99 4.40 -1.44
N PRO A 151 -19.58 5.54 -1.80
CA PRO A 151 -19.44 6.73 -0.97
C PRO A 151 -20.00 6.43 0.42
N ASN A 152 -19.21 6.71 1.46
CA ASN A 152 -19.65 6.73 2.85
C ASN A 152 -20.70 7.84 3.05
#